data_AF-A0A5K0XGJ5-F1
#
_entry.id   AF-A0A5K0XGJ5-F1
#
_cell.length_a   1.000
_cell.length_b   1.000
_cell.length_c   1.000
_cell.angle_alpha   90.00
_cell.angle_beta   90.00
_cell.angle_gamma   90.00
#
_symmetry.space_group_name_H-M   'P 1'
#
loop_
_entity.id
_entity.type
_entity.pdbx_description
1 polymer ?
#
loop_
_entity_poly.entity_id
_entity_poly.type
_entity_poly.pdbx_seq_one_letter_code
_entity_poly.pdbx_strand_id
1 'polypeptide(L)' 'RIDQDTDSVPTPVVLIDQDSDSSATIVEVSFGDRLGNLLDT' A
#
# COMPACT_ATOMS: atom_id res chain seq x y z
N ARG A 1 10.95 28.60 -5.43
CA ARG A 1 11.43 27.23 -5.70
C ARG A 1 10.17 26.45 -6.05
N ILE A 2 10.03 25.97 -7.28
CA ILE A 2 8.88 25.15 -7.66
C ILE A 2 9.14 23.79 -6.99
N ASP A 3 8.38 23.49 -5.94
CA ASP A 3 8.49 22.23 -5.23
C ASP A 3 8.19 21.10 -6.21
N GLN A 4 9.20 20.29 -6.47
CA GLN A 4 9.13 19.10 -7.31
C GLN A 4 8.43 18.00 -6.49
N ASP A 5 7.18 18.19 -6.10
CA ASP A 5 6.32 17.10 -5.58
C ASP A 5 5.79 16.23 -6.74
N THR A 6 6.63 16.05 -7.77
CA THR A 6 6.37 15.16 -8.89
C THR A 6 6.71 13.74 -8.49
N ASP A 7 5.66 12.91 -8.39
CA ASP A 7 5.72 11.45 -8.61
C ASP A 7 6.63 10.63 -7.68
N SER A 8 6.62 10.86 -6.37
CA SER A 8 7.10 9.79 -5.48
C SER A 8 6.14 8.62 -5.58
N VAL A 9 6.57 7.52 -6.23
CA VAL A 9 5.86 6.24 -6.18
C VAL A 9 5.56 5.96 -4.70
N PRO A 10 4.29 5.83 -4.28
CA PRO A 10 3.97 5.61 -2.88
C PRO A 10 4.63 4.31 -2.43
N THR A 11 5.37 4.39 -1.34
CA THR A 11 5.93 3.18 -0.72
C THR A 11 4.77 2.37 -0.15
N PRO A 12 4.61 1.09 -0.53
CA PRO A 12 3.53 0.28 0.00
C PRO A 12 3.69 0.10 1.51
N VAL A 13 2.59 0.26 2.23
CA VAL A 13 2.52 -0.10 3.65
C VAL A 13 1.92 -1.49 3.74
N VAL A 14 2.62 -2.36 4.46
CA VAL A 14 2.21 -3.76 4.68
C VAL A 14 1.89 -3.95 6.16
N LEU A 15 0.68 -4.40 6.44
CA LEU A 15 0.26 -4.84 7.77
C LEU A 15 0.13 -6.36 7.74
N ILE A 16 0.75 -7.03 8.71
CA ILE A 16 0.72 -8.48 8.87
C ILE A 16 0.10 -8.78 10.22
N ASP A 17 -0.98 -9.57 10.19
CA ASP A 17 -1.64 -10.10 11.38
C ASP A 17 -1.53 -11.63 11.38
N GLN A 18 -0.94 -12.15 12.44
CA GLN A 18 -0.74 -13.58 12.70
C GLN A 18 -1.49 -14.07 13.94
N ASP A 19 -2.23 -13.18 14.61
CA ASP A 19 -2.87 -13.45 15.89
C ASP A 19 -4.39 -13.66 15.74
N SER A 20 -4.99 -13.10 14.68
CA SER A 20 -6.44 -13.23 14.43
C SER A 20 -6.89 -14.63 14.01
N ASP A 21 -6.03 -15.41 13.35
CA ASP A 21 -6.31 -16.78 12.94
C ASP A 21 -5.07 -17.67 13.13
N SER A 22 -5.18 -18.70 13.96
CA SER A 22 -4.08 -19.64 14.24
C SER A 22 -3.62 -20.49 13.03
N SER A 23 -4.41 -20.52 11.97
CA SER A 23 -4.18 -21.31 10.75
C SER A 23 -3.92 -20.46 9.51
N ALA A 24 -3.96 -19.13 9.64
CA ALA A 24 -3.75 -18.21 8.53
C ALA A 24 -2.91 -17.01 8.95
N THR A 25 -2.36 -16.31 7.98
CA THR A 25 -1.75 -15.01 8.17
C THR A 25 -2.48 -14.03 7.26
N ILE A 26 -3.01 -12.96 7.85
CA ILE A 26 -3.71 -11.92 7.11
C ILE A 26 -2.67 -10.86 6.74
N VAL A 27 -2.62 -10.51 5.45
CA VAL A 27 -1.74 -9.47 4.93
C VAL A 27 -2.58 -8.40 4.25
N GLU A 28 -2.49 -7.17 4.74
CA GLU A 28 -3.11 -6.00 4.13
C GLU A 28 -2.03 -5.14 3.48
N VAL A 29 -2.27 -4.72 2.23
CA VAL A 29 -1.36 -3.87 1.46
C VAL A 29 -2.09 -2.62 1.04
N SER A 30 -1.53 -1.46 1.37
CA SER A 30 -2.06 -0.15 0.96
C SER A 30 -1.02 0.67 0.19
N PHE A 31 -1.49 1.39 -0.83
CA PHE A 31 -0.69 2.22 -1.73
C PHE A 31 -1.09 3.70 -1.62
N GLY A 32 -1.31 4.19 -0.40
CA GLY A 32 -1.70 5.58 -0.14
C GLY A 32 -2.82 6.09 -1.06
N ASP A 33 -2.70 7.33 -1.52
CA ASP A 33 -3.77 8.06 -2.22
C ASP A 33 -3.88 7.73 -3.72
N ARG A 34 -3.10 6.76 -4.22
CA ARG A 34 -3.11 6.33 -5.64
C ARG A 34 -3.86 5.00 -5.81
N LEU A 35 -5.16 5.00 -5.54
CA LEU A 35 -6.06 3.89 -5.90
C LEU A 35 -6.31 3.77 -7.42
N GLY A 36 -5.83 4.72 -8.23
CA GLY A 36 -6.20 4.85 -9.65
C GLY A 36 -5.35 4.08 -10.67
N ASN A 37 -4.11 3.68 -10.36
CA ASN A 37 -3.20 3.08 -11.37
C ASN A 37 -3.02 1.56 -11.25
N LEU A 38 -3.57 0.91 -10.22
CA LEU A 38 -3.47 -0.55 -10.01
C LEU A 38 -4.73 -1.31 -10.45
N LEU A 39 -5.79 -0.60 -10.86
CA LEU A 39 -7.03 -1.16 -11.41
C LEU A 39 -7.01 -1.29 -12.95
N ASP A 40 -5.97 -0.79 -13.62
CA ASP A 40 -5.79 -0.83 -15.08
C ASP A 40 -4.70 -1.84 -15.54
N THR A 41 -4.49 -2.93 -14.79
CA THR A 41 -3.67 -4.08 -15.21
C THR A 41 -4.41 -5.39 -15.06
#